data_AF-A0A1D1ZFA3-F1
#
_entry.id   AF-A0A1D1ZFA3-F1
#
_cell.length_a   1.000
_cell.length_b   1.000
_cell.length_c   1.000
_cell.angle_alpha   90.00
_cell.angle_beta   90.00
_cell.angle_gamma   90.00
#
_symmetry.space_group_name_H-M   'P 1'
#
loop_
_entity.id
_entity.type
_entity.pdbx_description
1 polymer ?
#
loop_
_entity_poly.entity_id
_entity_poly.type
_entity_poly.pdbx_seq_one_letter_code
_entity_poly.pdbx_strand_id
1 'polypeptide(L)'
;PLGLQRGGGESGIAVGMAGKAASAAAKTVAKAVGEYQYPWREKLSKYKDELSKGVWGYWELGAWKPLALSARRRARLRKEVLLAGQDWPYDPPRKEMRSKRKGHKCDRVSAEKRANTAELMKKMPQMLLDYKKRRWEKKMKEEETEKD
;
A
#
# COMPACT_ATOMS: atom_id res chain seq x y z
N PRO A 1 59.57 -33.51 -71.16
CA PRO A 1 58.93 -32.19 -70.96
C PRO A 1 57.80 -32.27 -69.92
N LEU A 2 58.08 -31.65 -68.77
CA LEU A 2 57.25 -31.53 -67.57
C LEU A 2 56.19 -30.42 -67.73
N GLY A 3 55.07 -30.52 -66.99
CA GLY A 3 54.16 -29.39 -66.75
C GLY A 3 52.68 -29.77 -66.70
N LEU A 4 52.23 -30.60 -65.75
CA LEU A 4 51.63 -30.17 -64.47
C LEU A 4 50.22 -29.55 -64.61
N GLN A 5 49.18 -30.42 -64.58
CA GLN A 5 47.81 -30.05 -64.22
C GLN A 5 47.79 -29.65 -62.73
N ARG A 6 47.45 -28.39 -62.42
CA ARG A 6 47.11 -27.96 -61.05
C ARG A 6 45.60 -27.94 -60.88
N GLY A 7 45.10 -28.90 -60.12
CA GLY A 7 43.76 -28.89 -59.56
C GLY A 7 43.63 -27.95 -58.36
N GLY A 8 42.38 -27.54 -58.14
CA GLY A 8 41.70 -27.17 -56.89
C GLY A 8 42.50 -26.58 -55.73
N GLY A 9 42.13 -25.36 -55.32
CA GLY A 9 42.64 -24.83 -54.06
C GLY A 9 42.17 -23.44 -53.62
N GLU A 10 40.98 -22.96 -53.98
CA GLU A 10 40.49 -21.67 -53.47
C GLU A 10 38.99 -21.72 -53.13
N SER A 11 38.61 -22.53 -52.12
CA SER A 11 37.24 -22.49 -51.57
C SER A 11 37.16 -22.83 -50.08
N GLY A 12 38.29 -22.89 -49.36
CA GLY A 12 38.34 -23.32 -47.95
C GLY A 12 38.17 -22.22 -46.89
N ILE A 13 38.48 -20.96 -47.21
CA ILE A 13 38.52 -19.87 -46.20
C ILE A 13 37.14 -19.22 -46.02
N ALA A 14 36.35 -19.11 -47.09
CA ALA A 14 35.03 -18.48 -47.04
C ALA A 14 33.97 -19.32 -46.30
N VAL A 15 34.07 -20.66 -46.34
CA VAL A 15 33.09 -21.56 -45.71
C VAL A 15 33.23 -21.58 -44.17
N GLY A 16 34.47 -21.52 -43.65
CA GLY A 16 34.71 -21.48 -42.20
C GLY A 16 34.32 -20.16 -41.53
N MET A 17 34.44 -19.03 -42.25
CA MET A 17 34.09 -17.71 -41.74
C MET A 17 32.57 -17.48 -41.76
N ALA A 18 31.88 -17.98 -42.79
CA ALA A 18 30.42 -18.01 -42.87
C ALA A 18 29.79 -18.90 -41.80
N GLY A 19 30.37 -20.09 -41.52
CA GLY A 19 29.90 -20.97 -40.45
C GLY A 19 30.06 -20.37 -39.05
N LYS A 20 31.19 -19.67 -38.78
CA LYS A 20 31.40 -18.93 -37.53
C LYS A 20 30.43 -17.76 -37.39
N ALA A 21 30.23 -16.96 -38.45
CA ALA A 21 29.30 -15.85 -38.47
C ALA A 21 27.85 -16.32 -38.30
N ALA A 22 27.44 -17.41 -38.95
CA ALA A 22 26.12 -18.01 -38.78
C ALA A 22 25.94 -18.58 -37.36
N SER A 23 26.96 -19.19 -36.75
CA SER A 23 26.89 -19.66 -35.37
C SER A 23 26.85 -18.51 -34.36
N ALA A 24 27.55 -17.41 -34.63
CA ALA A 24 27.51 -16.20 -33.83
C ALA A 24 26.15 -15.49 -33.96
N ALA A 25 25.59 -15.41 -35.18
CA ALA A 25 24.26 -14.89 -35.45
C ALA A 25 23.16 -15.74 -34.80
N ALA A 26 23.28 -17.07 -34.84
CA ALA A 26 22.35 -17.97 -34.16
C ALA A 26 22.42 -17.82 -32.63
N LYS A 27 23.62 -17.62 -32.07
CA LYS A 27 23.82 -17.35 -30.64
C LYS A 27 23.30 -15.97 -30.22
N THR A 28 23.46 -14.93 -31.03
CA THR A 28 22.92 -13.60 -30.75
C THR A 28 21.40 -13.57 -30.89
N VAL A 29 20.83 -14.29 -31.86
CA VAL A 29 19.37 -14.46 -31.99
C VAL A 29 18.83 -15.30 -30.84
N ALA A 30 19.47 -16.41 -30.45
CA ALA A 30 19.05 -17.21 -29.29
C ALA A 30 19.16 -16.42 -27.97
N LYS A 31 20.20 -15.59 -27.83
CA LYS A 31 20.38 -14.69 -26.69
C LYS A 31 19.34 -13.57 -26.70
N ALA A 32 19.07 -12.95 -27.86
CA ALA A 32 18.04 -11.92 -28.01
C ALA A 32 16.64 -12.48 -27.76
N VAL A 33 16.32 -13.68 -28.24
CA VAL A 33 15.05 -14.38 -27.99
C VAL A 33 14.94 -14.78 -26.52
N GLY A 34 16.02 -15.26 -25.89
CA GLY A 34 16.04 -15.62 -24.47
C GLY A 34 15.95 -14.41 -23.51
N GLU A 35 16.64 -13.30 -23.84
CA GLU A 35 16.58 -12.01 -23.12
C GLU A 35 15.20 -11.35 -23.32
N TYR A 36 14.58 -11.47 -24.50
CA TYR A 36 13.20 -11.03 -24.74
C TYR A 36 12.14 -11.94 -24.10
N GLN A 37 12.44 -13.23 -23.90
CA GLN A 37 11.48 -14.18 -23.33
C GLN A 37 11.20 -13.87 -21.87
N TYR A 38 12.18 -13.36 -21.11
CA TYR A 38 12.04 -13.07 -19.68
C TYR A 38 12.73 -11.77 -19.23
N PRO A 39 12.31 -10.60 -19.72
CA PRO A 39 12.91 -9.29 -19.39
C PRO A 39 12.80 -8.95 -17.90
N TRP A 40 11.94 -9.65 -17.15
CA TRP A 40 11.83 -9.50 -15.70
C TRP A 40 13.04 -10.05 -14.95
N ARG A 41 13.79 -11.02 -15.48
CA ARG A 41 14.96 -11.60 -14.80
C ARG A 41 16.08 -10.58 -14.62
N GLU A 42 16.37 -9.81 -15.66
CA GLU A 42 17.37 -8.73 -15.64
C GLU A 42 16.92 -7.56 -14.77
N LYS A 43 15.64 -7.19 -14.84
CA LYS A 43 15.09 -6.15 -13.96
C LYS A 43 15.16 -6.59 -12.50
N LEU A 44 14.86 -7.87 -12.21
CA LEU A 44 14.89 -8.42 -10.86
C LEU A 44 16.32 -8.49 -10.32
N SER A 45 17.30 -8.91 -11.12
CA SER A 45 18.71 -8.89 -10.70
C SER A 45 19.20 -7.47 -10.44
N LYS A 46 18.89 -6.51 -11.33
CA LYS A 46 19.25 -5.09 -11.17
C LYS A 46 18.72 -4.46 -9.89
N TYR A 47 17.51 -4.83 -9.49
CA TYR A 47 16.82 -4.22 -8.37
C TYR A 47 16.75 -5.10 -7.12
N LYS A 48 17.45 -6.23 -7.09
CA LYS A 48 17.41 -7.21 -6.00
C LYS A 48 17.72 -6.57 -4.64
N ASP A 49 18.76 -5.75 -4.60
CA ASP A 49 19.23 -5.09 -3.37
C ASP A 49 18.32 -3.94 -2.94
N GLU A 50 17.58 -3.34 -3.87
CA GLU A 50 16.55 -2.34 -3.54
C GLU A 50 15.27 -3.02 -3.03
N LEU A 51 14.88 -4.14 -3.65
CA LEU A 51 13.68 -4.89 -3.27
C LEU A 51 13.79 -5.48 -1.86
N SER A 52 14.99 -5.82 -1.41
CA SER A 52 15.25 -6.35 -0.06
C SER A 52 15.16 -5.29 1.05
N LYS A 53 15.31 -4.00 0.73
CA LYS A 53 15.21 -2.89 1.71
C LYS A 53 13.78 -2.65 2.23
N GLY A 54 12.78 -3.24 1.57
CA GLY A 54 11.36 -3.13 1.95
C GLY A 54 10.48 -2.61 0.81
N VAL A 55 9.21 -2.29 1.10
CA VAL A 55 8.22 -1.89 0.07
C VAL A 55 8.12 -0.38 -0.13
N TRP A 56 8.28 0.41 0.93
CA TRP A 56 8.00 1.86 0.91
C TRP A 56 9.24 2.74 1.06
N GLY A 57 10.34 2.15 1.51
CA GLY A 57 11.52 2.89 1.93
C GLY A 57 12.17 2.15 3.08
N TYR A 58 13.25 2.73 3.58
CA TYR A 58 14.00 2.18 4.69
C TYR A 58 14.50 3.31 5.59
N TRP A 59 14.64 3.00 6.88
CA TRP A 59 15.25 3.91 7.84
C TRP A 59 16.76 3.82 7.71
N GLU A 60 17.41 4.96 7.49
CA GLU A 60 18.87 5.05 7.46
C GLU A 60 19.28 6.38 8.09
N LEU A 61 20.19 6.34 9.07
CA LEU A 61 20.77 7.52 9.71
C LEU A 61 19.71 8.52 10.23
N GLY A 62 18.64 8.01 10.85
CA GLY A 62 17.58 8.83 11.45
C GLY A 62 16.61 9.47 10.44
N ALA A 63 16.75 9.19 9.15
CA ALA A 63 15.85 9.66 8.11
C ALA A 63 15.17 8.50 7.38
N TRP A 64 13.93 8.73 6.94
CA TRP A 64 13.26 7.82 6.02
C TRP A 64 13.74 8.07 4.60
N LYS A 65 14.42 7.09 3.99
CA LYS A 65 14.86 7.17 2.59
C LYS A 65 13.87 6.43 1.67
N PRO A 66 13.44 7.05 0.56
CA PRO A 66 12.64 6.36 -0.45
C PRO A 66 13.49 5.34 -1.20
N LEU A 67 12.82 4.32 -1.76
CA LEU A 67 13.46 3.35 -2.66
C LEU A 67 13.83 4.00 -3.99
N ALA A 68 14.90 3.52 -4.63
CA ALA A 68 15.24 3.95 -6.00
C ALA A 68 14.20 3.50 -7.04
N LEU A 69 13.38 2.51 -6.68
CA LEU A 69 12.38 1.88 -7.53
C LEU A 69 10.98 2.37 -7.15
N SER A 70 10.30 3.06 -8.06
CA SER A 70 8.94 3.52 -7.83
C SER A 70 7.96 2.35 -7.65
N ALA A 71 6.96 2.53 -6.79
CA ALA A 71 5.93 1.50 -6.53
C ALA A 71 5.25 0.99 -7.80
N ARG A 72 5.04 1.87 -8.80
CA ARG A 72 4.47 1.47 -10.10
C ARG A 72 5.39 0.54 -10.88
N ARG A 73 6.69 0.83 -10.93
CA ARG A 73 7.67 -0.03 -11.61
C ARG A 73 7.82 -1.37 -10.86
N ARG A 74 7.78 -1.35 -9.52
CA ARG A 74 7.75 -2.56 -8.67
C ARG A 74 6.56 -3.45 -8.99
N ALA A 75 5.35 -2.88 -9.06
CA ALA A 75 4.13 -3.63 -9.35
C ALA A 75 4.13 -4.24 -10.76
N ARG A 76 4.69 -3.55 -11.76
CA ARG A 76 4.88 -4.13 -13.10
C ARG A 76 5.82 -5.33 -13.06
N LEU A 77 6.96 -5.20 -12.37
CA LEU A 77 7.92 -6.29 -12.20
C LEU A 77 7.28 -7.49 -11.48
N ARG A 78 6.57 -7.25 -10.37
CA ARG A 78 5.81 -8.27 -9.65
C ARG A 78 4.79 -8.97 -10.54
N LYS A 79 4.05 -8.21 -11.38
CA LYS A 79 3.10 -8.77 -12.34
C LYS A 79 3.80 -9.68 -13.36
N GLU A 80 4.91 -9.25 -13.94
CA GLU A 80 5.69 -10.05 -14.92
C GLU A 80 6.19 -11.37 -14.29
N VAL A 81 6.68 -11.33 -13.05
CA VAL A 81 7.19 -12.51 -12.31
C VAL A 81 6.06 -13.50 -11.97
N LEU A 82 4.94 -13.00 -11.44
CA LEU A 82 3.80 -13.84 -11.08
C LEU A 82 3.13 -14.45 -12.32
N LEU A 83 3.06 -13.73 -13.45
CA LEU A 83 2.56 -14.28 -14.71
C LEU A 83 3.46 -15.39 -15.27
N ALA A 84 4.76 -15.34 -14.99
CA ALA A 84 5.69 -16.41 -15.32
C ALA A 84 5.62 -17.60 -14.34
N GLY A 85 4.66 -17.60 -13.40
CA GLY A 85 4.46 -18.67 -12.41
C GLY A 85 5.54 -18.74 -11.33
N GLN A 86 6.34 -17.68 -11.16
CA GLN A 86 7.39 -17.60 -10.15
C GLN A 86 6.89 -16.91 -8.88
N ASP A 87 7.49 -17.23 -7.74
CA ASP A 87 7.12 -16.64 -6.45
C ASP A 87 7.72 -15.24 -6.24
N TRP A 88 7.05 -14.42 -5.43
CA TRP A 88 7.45 -13.05 -5.11
C TRP A 88 7.69 -12.88 -3.60
N PRO A 89 8.94 -13.05 -3.11
CA PRO A 89 9.24 -13.06 -1.67
C PRO A 89 9.46 -11.67 -1.04
N TYR A 90 9.51 -10.60 -1.85
CA TYR A 90 9.96 -9.27 -1.39
C TYR A 90 8.89 -8.43 -0.68
N ASP A 91 7.61 -8.79 -0.78
CA ASP A 91 6.52 -8.01 -0.21
C ASP A 91 5.95 -8.72 1.03
N PRO A 92 5.82 -8.04 2.18
CA PRO A 92 5.18 -8.61 3.34
C PRO A 92 3.69 -8.87 3.06
N PRO A 93 3.10 -9.89 3.71
CA PRO A 93 1.69 -10.22 3.53
C PRO A 93 0.80 -9.06 3.98
N ARG A 94 -0.37 -8.93 3.33
CA ARG A 94 -1.34 -7.90 3.68
C ARG A 94 -1.90 -8.15 5.08
N LYS A 95 -1.86 -7.11 5.92
CA LYS A 95 -2.47 -7.15 7.25
C LYS A 95 -4.01 -7.24 7.17
N GLU A 96 -4.60 -7.93 8.14
CA GLU A 96 -6.04 -8.02 8.33
C GLU A 96 -6.69 -6.63 8.52
N MET A 97 -7.93 -6.50 8.03
CA MET A 97 -8.70 -5.26 8.12
C MET A 97 -9.39 -5.13 9.48
N ARG A 98 -9.47 -3.90 10.02
CA ARG A 98 -10.23 -3.62 11.25
C ARG A 98 -11.73 -3.55 10.95
N SER A 99 -12.53 -4.41 11.57
CA SER A 99 -13.98 -4.51 11.36
C SER A 99 -14.85 -3.74 12.37
N LYS A 100 -14.25 -3.08 13.37
CA LYS A 100 -15.01 -2.41 14.45
C LYS A 100 -15.74 -1.15 13.94
N ARG A 101 -17.07 -1.11 14.08
CA ARG A 101 -17.90 0.08 13.82
C ARG A 101 -17.86 1.04 15.02
N LYS A 102 -17.84 2.35 14.77
CA LYS A 102 -17.80 3.40 15.82
C LYS A 102 -19.15 3.61 16.52
N GLY A 103 -20.25 3.50 15.76
CA GLY A 103 -21.58 3.95 16.19
C GLY A 103 -21.73 5.48 16.17
N HIS A 104 -22.96 5.98 16.06
CA HIS A 104 -23.22 7.42 16.18
C HIS A 104 -23.20 7.85 17.64
N LYS A 105 -22.67 9.06 17.91
CA LYS A 105 -22.65 9.64 19.26
C LYS A 105 -24.06 9.79 19.84
N CYS A 106 -25.03 10.18 18.99
CA CYS A 106 -26.41 10.36 19.40
C CYS A 106 -27.00 9.06 19.99
N ASP A 107 -26.87 7.96 19.26
CA ASP A 107 -27.44 6.66 19.67
C ASP A 107 -26.85 6.19 20.99
N ARG A 108 -25.53 6.34 21.16
CA ARG A 108 -24.81 6.00 22.40
C ARG A 108 -25.34 6.76 23.62
N VAL A 109 -25.61 8.05 23.47
CA VAL A 109 -26.05 8.92 24.58
C VAL A 109 -27.58 8.93 24.72
N SER A 110 -28.32 8.39 23.75
CA SER A 110 -29.78 8.45 23.75
C SER A 110 -30.41 7.70 24.93
N ALA A 111 -29.86 6.55 25.32
CA ALA A 111 -30.34 5.78 26.46
C ALA A 111 -30.12 6.53 27.79
N GLU A 112 -28.93 7.10 27.97
CA GLU A 112 -28.58 7.93 29.14
C GLU A 112 -29.50 9.15 29.26
N LYS A 113 -29.78 9.84 28.14
CA LYS A 113 -30.70 10.98 28.12
C LYS A 113 -32.12 10.58 28.53
N ARG A 114 -32.65 9.49 28.01
CA ARG A 114 -33.99 9.00 28.37
C ARG A 114 -34.09 8.65 29.87
N ALA A 115 -33.06 8.01 30.42
CA ALA A 115 -33.00 7.69 31.85
C ALA A 115 -32.96 8.96 32.72
N ASN A 116 -32.11 9.93 32.38
CA ASN A 116 -32.03 11.20 33.09
C ASN A 116 -33.36 11.97 33.03
N THR A 117 -34.04 11.99 31.87
CA THR A 117 -35.37 12.58 31.77
C THR A 117 -36.36 11.93 32.74
N ALA A 118 -36.37 10.60 32.86
CA ALA A 118 -37.25 9.91 33.80
C ALA A 118 -36.93 10.23 35.27
N GLU A 119 -35.64 10.32 35.63
CA GLU A 119 -35.21 10.73 36.97
C GLU A 119 -35.59 12.18 37.30
N LEU A 120 -35.46 13.09 36.34
CA LEU A 120 -35.85 14.49 36.50
C LEU A 120 -37.36 14.63 36.68
N MET A 121 -38.16 13.85 35.95
CA MET A 121 -39.61 13.84 36.09
C MET A 121 -40.06 13.35 37.47
N LYS A 122 -39.37 12.38 38.08
CA LYS A 122 -39.65 11.98 39.48
C LYS A 122 -39.42 13.11 40.48
N LYS A 123 -38.45 14.00 40.22
CA LYS A 123 -38.14 15.17 41.07
C LYS A 123 -39.03 16.38 40.77
N MET A 124 -39.82 16.34 39.71
CA MET A 124 -40.67 17.46 39.28
C MET A 124 -41.63 17.96 40.36
N PRO A 125 -42.36 17.10 41.12
CA PRO A 125 -43.29 17.58 42.13
C PRO A 125 -42.58 18.40 43.22
N GLN A 126 -41.41 17.93 43.67
CA GLN A 126 -40.61 18.64 44.66
C GLN A 126 -40.13 19.99 44.11
N MET A 127 -39.60 20.02 42.89
CA MET A 127 -39.15 21.27 42.25
C MET A 127 -40.28 22.31 42.09
N LEU A 128 -41.52 21.86 41.84
CA LEU A 128 -42.68 22.75 41.77
C LEU A 128 -43.04 23.34 43.13
N LEU A 129 -42.98 22.54 44.20
CA LEU A 129 -43.21 23.03 45.56
C LEU A 129 -42.13 24.04 45.98
N ASP A 130 -40.87 23.73 45.70
CA ASP A 130 -39.74 24.62 45.99
C ASP A 130 -39.86 25.95 45.24
N TYR A 131 -40.27 25.90 43.96
CA TYR A 131 -40.52 27.10 43.16
C TYR A 131 -41.64 27.96 43.73
N LYS A 132 -42.77 27.33 44.10
CA LYS A 132 -43.92 28.00 44.70
C LYS A 132 -43.54 28.65 46.03
N LYS A 133 -42.84 27.91 46.91
CA LYS A 133 -42.34 28.41 48.19
C LYS A 133 -41.47 29.65 48.00
N ARG A 134 -40.48 29.59 47.12
CA ARG A 134 -39.58 30.73 46.83
C ARG A 134 -40.33 31.96 46.30
N ARG A 135 -41.33 31.76 45.42
CA ARG A 135 -42.16 32.88 44.92
C ARG A 135 -43.00 33.49 46.03
N TRP A 136 -43.53 32.67 46.92
CA TRP A 136 -44.35 33.11 48.03
C TRP A 136 -43.53 33.87 49.08
N GLU A 137 -42.38 33.33 49.49
CA GLU A 137 -41.44 34.00 50.41
C GLU A 137 -40.96 35.35 49.86
N LYS A 138 -40.68 35.43 48.56
CA LYS A 138 -40.31 36.71 47.91
C LYS A 138 -41.44 37.73 48.03
N LYS A 139 -42.68 37.33 47.75
CA LYS A 139 -43.84 38.21 47.85
C LYS A 139 -44.06 38.70 49.28
N MET A 140 -43.97 37.81 50.27
CA MET A 140 -44.13 38.19 51.68
C MET A 140 -43.07 39.22 52.12
N LYS A 141 -41.81 39.05 51.70
CA LYS A 141 -40.75 40.03 51.98
C LYS A 141 -41.00 41.39 51.32
N GLU A 142 -41.49 41.40 50.08
CA GLU A 142 -41.84 42.65 49.39
C GLU A 142 -42.98 43.38 50.12
N GLU A 143 -44.03 42.66 50.54
CA GLU A 143 -45.14 43.23 51.33
C GLU A 143 -44.72 43.68 52.74
N GLU A 144 -43.72 43.05 53.37
CA GLU A 144 -43.12 43.51 54.63
C GLU A 144 -42.34 44.81 54.42
N THR A 145 -41.51 44.88 53.39
CA THR A 145 -40.73 46.10 53.07
C THR A 145 -41.58 47.29 52.62
N GLU A 146 -42.80 47.07 52.13
CA GLU A 146 -43.73 48.15 51.79
C GLU A 146 -44.48 48.71 53.02
N LYS A 147 -44.49 47.97 54.14
CA LYS A 147 -45.21 48.34 55.37
C LYS A 147 -44.32 48.98 56.44
N ASP A 148 -43.02 48.72 56.38
CA ASP A 148 -41.98 49.39 57.20
C ASP A 148 -41.53 50.72 56.56
#